data_AF-A0A2H9LG34-F1
#
_entry.id   AF-A0A2H9LG34-F1
#
_cell.length_a   1.000
_cell.length_b   1.000
_cell.length_c   1.000
_cell.angle_alpha   90.00
_cell.angle_beta   90.00
_cell.angle_gamma   90.00
#
_symmetry.space_group_name_H-M   'P 1'
#
loop_
_entity.id
_entity.type
_entity.pdbx_description
1 polymer ?
#
loop_
_entity_poly.entity_id
_entity_poly.type
_entity_poly.pdbx_seq_one_letter_code
_entity_poly.pdbx_strand_id
1 'polypeptide(L)'
;MTEICSICGLPKDICVCEKINTEQRKIYVVERHVKGPMFVTLVSGIESSKDIEVLLKDLKKKLACGGTIKKNEIVLQGKHKKKVIDFFVGKGYGSSQIS
;
A
#
# COMPACT_ATOMS: atom_id res chain seq x y z
N MET A 1 -28.03 23.90 -9.18
CA MET A 1 -28.49 23.30 -7.91
C MET A 1 -27.30 22.51 -7.37
N THR A 2 -26.75 22.93 -6.22
CA THR A 2 -25.57 22.30 -5.62
C THR A 2 -25.94 20.90 -5.16
N GLU A 3 -25.25 19.87 -5.65
CA GLU A 3 -25.48 18.50 -5.20
C GLU A 3 -25.05 18.40 -3.73
N ILE A 4 -25.99 17.98 -2.88
CA ILE A 4 -25.79 17.84 -1.44
C ILE A 4 -25.41 16.39 -1.15
N CYS A 5 -24.40 16.18 -0.32
CA CYS A 5 -23.99 14.84 0.09
C CYS A 5 -25.05 14.21 1.01
N SER A 6 -25.59 13.05 0.64
CA SER A 6 -26.60 12.32 1.42
C SER A 6 -26.10 11.74 2.75
N ILE A 7 -24.79 11.82 3.02
CA ILE A 7 -24.15 11.27 4.23
C ILE A 7 -23.97 12.36 5.29
N CYS A 8 -23.55 13.56 4.88
CA CYS A 8 -23.21 14.65 5.81
C CYS A 8 -24.02 15.94 5.58
N GLY A 9 -24.87 16.01 4.55
CA GLY A 9 -25.71 17.16 4.25
C GLY A 9 -24.97 18.40 3.75
N LEU A 10 -23.66 18.30 3.49
CA LEU A 10 -22.85 19.41 2.97
C LEU A 10 -22.86 19.45 1.44
N PRO A 11 -22.81 20.64 0.82
CA PRO A 11 -22.58 20.79 -0.62
C PRO A 11 -21.30 20.06 -1.05
N LYS A 12 -21.31 19.36 -2.20
CA LYS A 12 -20.15 18.58 -2.69
C LYS A 12 -18.84 19.39 -2.72
N ASP A 13 -18.91 20.69 -3.00
CA ASP A 13 -17.74 21.59 -3.02
C ASP A 13 -16.99 21.72 -1.67
N ILE A 14 -17.61 21.42 -0.54
CA ILE A 14 -17.01 21.52 0.81
C ILE A 14 -16.96 20.13 1.49
N CYS A 15 -17.46 19.10 0.82
CA CYS A 15 -17.59 17.78 1.39
C CYS A 15 -16.21 17.14 1.61
N VAL A 16 -15.88 16.82 2.87
CA VAL A 16 -14.62 16.19 3.27
C VAL A 16 -14.73 14.67 3.37
N CYS A 17 -15.88 14.08 3.00
CA CYS A 17 -16.13 12.64 3.15
C CYS A 17 -15.13 11.76 2.38
N GLU A 18 -14.58 12.22 1.25
CA GLU A 18 -13.50 11.50 0.55
C GLU A 18 -12.21 11.39 1.38
N LYS A 19 -11.92 12.34 2.28
CA LYS A 19 -10.73 12.30 3.15
C LYS A 19 -10.91 11.41 4.38
N ILE A 20 -12.14 11.24 4.87
CA ILE A 20 -12.44 10.44 6.08
C ILE A 20 -12.18 8.94 5.83
N ASN A 21 -12.38 8.45 4.59
CA ASN A 21 -12.05 7.06 4.24
C ASN A 21 -10.52 6.78 4.17
N THR A 22 -9.68 7.79 4.40
CA THR A 22 -8.22 7.67 4.53
C THR A 22 -7.82 7.45 6.00
N GLU A 23 -8.77 7.31 6.92
CA GLU A 23 -8.48 6.91 8.29
C GLU A 23 -7.92 5.47 8.34
N GLN A 24 -6.59 5.41 8.50
CA GLN A 24 -5.84 4.35 9.18
C GLN A 24 -5.51 3.05 8.43
N ARG A 25 -5.26 3.06 7.12
CA ARG A 25 -4.55 1.93 6.49
C ARG A 25 -3.04 2.02 6.72
N LYS A 26 -2.54 1.29 7.73
CA LYS A 26 -1.10 1.15 7.99
C LYS A 26 -0.50 0.04 7.11
N ILE A 27 0.54 0.38 6.35
CA ILE A 27 1.34 -0.55 5.57
C ILE A 27 2.62 -0.88 6.35
N TYR A 28 2.92 -2.16 6.48
CA TYR A 28 4.15 -2.62 7.12
C TYR A 28 5.11 -3.17 6.08
N VAL A 29 6.37 -2.75 6.13
CA VAL A 29 7.45 -3.15 5.23
C VAL A 29 8.60 -3.71 6.06
N VAL A 30 8.79 -5.02 5.98
CA VAL A 30 9.79 -5.75 6.79
C VAL A 30 10.73 -6.52 5.89
N GLU A 31 12.03 -6.41 6.13
CA GLU A 31 13.01 -7.30 5.51
C GLU A 31 13.25 -8.49 6.41
N ARG A 32 13.16 -9.69 5.85
CA ARG A 32 13.39 -10.95 6.56
C ARG A 32 14.48 -11.75 5.86
N HIS A 33 15.39 -12.29 6.67
CA HIS A 33 16.35 -13.29 6.22
C HIS A 33 15.68 -14.66 6.15
N VAL A 34 15.91 -15.42 5.07
CA VAL A 34 15.22 -16.70 4.84
C VAL A 34 16.16 -17.89 4.93
N LYS A 35 17.15 -17.95 4.03
CA LYS A 35 18.12 -19.06 3.96
C LYS A 35 19.38 -18.61 3.23
N GLY A 36 20.55 -19.00 3.73
CA GLY A 36 21.83 -18.66 3.09
C GLY A 36 22.03 -17.14 2.99
N PRO A 37 22.47 -16.57 1.87
CA PRO A 37 22.53 -15.11 1.69
C PRO A 37 21.18 -14.46 1.29
N MET A 38 20.08 -15.23 1.27
CA MET A 38 18.81 -14.76 0.70
C MET A 38 17.97 -13.96 1.71
N PHE A 39 17.54 -12.79 1.27
CA PHE A 39 16.58 -11.93 1.96
C PHE A 39 15.30 -11.79 1.14
N VAL A 40 14.21 -11.49 1.82
CA VAL A 40 12.94 -11.09 1.22
C VAL A 40 12.42 -9.82 1.88
N THR A 41 11.68 -9.03 1.11
CA THR A 41 10.91 -7.89 1.62
C THR A 41 9.45 -8.28 1.67
N LEU A 42 8.86 -8.17 2.85
CA LEU A 42 7.46 -8.45 3.15
C LEU A 42 6.69 -7.13 3.21
N VAL A 43 5.55 -7.07 2.54
CA VAL A 43 4.63 -5.93 2.58
C VAL A 43 3.26 -6.42 3.02
N SER A 44 2.73 -5.86 4.10
CA SER A 44 1.44 -6.23 4.69
C SER A 44 0.62 -5.00 5.10
N GLY A 45 -0.63 -5.22 5.51
CA GLY A 45 -1.58 -4.14 5.81
C GLY A 45 -2.46 -3.72 4.61
N ILE A 46 -2.54 -4.56 3.59
CA ILE A 46 -3.42 -4.36 2.43
C ILE A 46 -4.63 -5.29 2.61
N GLU A 47 -5.83 -4.73 2.76
CA GLU A 47 -7.04 -5.51 3.11
C GLU A 47 -7.68 -6.18 1.88
N SER A 48 -7.64 -5.51 0.74
CA SER A 48 -8.29 -5.96 -0.49
C SER A 48 -7.36 -6.85 -1.31
N SER A 49 -7.80 -8.09 -1.58
CA SER A 49 -7.07 -9.06 -2.39
C SER A 49 -6.80 -8.55 -3.81
N LYS A 50 -7.76 -7.85 -4.42
CA LYS A 50 -7.59 -7.20 -5.73
C LYS A 50 -6.48 -6.15 -5.69
N ASP A 51 -6.41 -5.35 -4.62
CA ASP A 51 -5.39 -4.32 -4.48
C ASP A 51 -4.00 -4.93 -4.28
N ILE A 52 -3.89 -6.03 -3.52
CA ILE A 52 -2.62 -6.77 -3.36
C ILE A 52 -2.08 -7.23 -4.71
N GLU A 53 -2.93 -7.80 -5.57
CA GLU A 53 -2.49 -8.30 -6.88
C GLU A 53 -1.99 -7.17 -7.79
N VAL A 54 -2.68 -6.03 -7.80
CA VAL A 54 -2.27 -4.84 -8.55
C VAL A 54 -0.94 -4.30 -8.01
N LEU A 55 -0.83 -4.14 -6.68
CA LEU A 55 0.39 -3.66 -6.03
C LEU A 55 1.57 -4.61 -6.26
N LEU A 56 1.37 -5.93 -6.24
CA LEU A 56 2.42 -6.89 -6.56
C LEU A 56 2.94 -6.68 -7.99
N LYS A 57 2.05 -6.53 -8.99
CA LYS A 57 2.45 -6.31 -10.39
C LYS A 57 3.27 -5.02 -10.53
N ASP A 58 2.79 -3.94 -9.90
CA ASP A 58 3.48 -2.63 -9.92
C ASP A 58 4.86 -2.70 -9.24
N LEU A 59 4.95 -3.35 -8.08
CA LEU A 59 6.20 -3.53 -7.34
C LEU A 59 7.20 -4.38 -8.13
N LYS A 60 6.77 -5.49 -8.74
CA LYS A 60 7.63 -6.31 -9.60
C LYS A 60 8.18 -5.51 -10.79
N LYS A 61 7.33 -4.70 -11.43
CA LYS A 61 7.73 -3.82 -12.54
C LYS A 61 8.72 -2.75 -12.10
N LYS A 62 8.47 -2.11 -10.95
CA LYS A 62 9.31 -1.02 -10.42
C LYS A 62 10.67 -1.50 -9.90
N LEU A 63 10.69 -2.67 -9.25
CA LEU A 63 11.88 -3.19 -8.56
C LEU A 63 12.66 -4.20 -9.40
N ALA A 64 12.12 -4.65 -10.53
CA ALA A 64 12.70 -5.66 -11.41
C ALA A 64 13.07 -6.95 -10.64
N CYS A 65 12.16 -7.43 -9.79
CA CYS A 65 12.38 -8.57 -8.91
C CYS A 65 11.23 -9.59 -8.98
N GLY A 66 11.51 -10.83 -8.56
CA GLY A 66 10.49 -11.83 -8.33
C GLY A 66 9.64 -11.47 -7.11
N GLY A 67 8.38 -11.92 -7.12
CA GLY A 67 7.48 -11.72 -5.99
C GLY A 67 6.23 -12.58 -6.07
N THR A 68 5.64 -12.85 -4.91
CA THR A 68 4.44 -13.68 -4.74
C THR A 68 3.56 -13.13 -3.63
N ILE A 69 2.32 -13.60 -3.53
CA ILE A 69 1.42 -13.30 -2.42
C ILE A 69 1.39 -14.53 -1.51
N LYS A 70 1.64 -14.33 -0.21
CA LYS A 70 1.48 -15.37 0.82
C LYS A 70 0.72 -14.78 1.99
N LYS A 71 -0.36 -15.46 2.42
CA LYS A 71 -1.14 -15.07 3.61
C LYS A 71 -1.55 -13.58 3.62
N ASN A 72 -2.01 -13.07 2.48
CA ASN A 72 -2.39 -11.66 2.32
C ASN A 72 -1.22 -10.66 2.45
N GLU A 73 0.01 -11.12 2.27
CA GLU A 73 1.22 -10.30 2.24
C GLU A 73 1.94 -10.45 0.90
N ILE A 74 2.53 -9.36 0.41
CA ILE A 74 3.40 -9.38 -0.76
C ILE A 74 4.80 -9.77 -0.29
N VAL A 75 5.38 -10.79 -0.90
CA VAL A 75 6.74 -11.25 -0.66
C VAL A 75 7.57 -10.97 -1.88
N LEU A 76 8.55 -10.07 -1.77
CA LEU A 76 9.50 -9.71 -2.82
C LEU A 76 10.86 -10.31 -2.53
N GLN A 77 11.55 -10.83 -3.53
CA GLN A 77 12.93 -11.31 -3.39
C GLN A 77 13.89 -10.14 -3.26
N GLY A 78 14.82 -10.19 -2.30
CA GLY A 78 15.83 -9.15 -2.07
C GLY A 78 15.46 -8.15 -0.97
N LYS A 79 16.39 -7.21 -0.73
CA LYS A 79 16.26 -6.10 0.23
C LYS A 79 15.79 -4.85 -0.50
N HIS A 80 14.51 -4.54 -0.37
CA HIS A 80 13.85 -3.46 -1.10
C HIS A 80 13.10 -2.48 -0.20
N LYS A 81 13.27 -2.52 1.13
CA LYS A 81 12.47 -1.71 2.07
C LYS A 81 12.39 -0.24 1.66
N LYS A 82 13.52 0.40 1.40
CA LYS A 82 13.57 1.82 0.97
C LYS A 82 12.76 2.06 -0.31
N LYS A 83 13.03 1.27 -1.36
CA LYS A 83 12.35 1.42 -2.65
C LYS A 83 10.85 1.14 -2.58
N VAL A 84 10.43 0.24 -1.69
CA VAL A 84 9.02 -0.06 -1.43
C VAL A 84 8.35 1.11 -0.72
N ILE A 85 9.01 1.71 0.29
CA ILE A 85 8.52 2.93 0.95
C ILE A 85 8.35 4.05 -0.08
N ASP A 86 9.38 4.30 -0.90
CA ASP A 86 9.33 5.34 -1.95
C ASP A 86 8.20 5.09 -2.96
N PHE A 87 7.94 3.82 -3.29
CA PHE A 87 6.83 3.44 -4.17
C PHE A 87 5.47 3.81 -3.56
N PHE A 88 5.25 3.51 -2.28
CA PHE A 88 3.98 3.84 -1.61
C PHE A 88 3.83 5.35 -1.40
N VAL A 89 4.89 6.06 -1.02
CA VAL A 89 4.87 7.53 -0.94
C VAL A 89 4.54 8.14 -2.30
N GLY A 90 5.13 7.64 -3.39
CA GLY A 90 4.83 8.09 -4.75
C GLY A 90 3.39 7.79 -5.22
N LYS A 91 2.72 6.81 -4.61
CA LYS A 91 1.29 6.52 -4.86
C LYS A 91 0.34 7.35 -3.99
N GLY A 92 0.84 8.21 -3.11
CA GLY A 92 0.03 9.08 -2.25
C GLY A 92 -0.25 8.51 -0.85
N TYR A 93 0.41 7.42 -0.45
CA TYR A 93 0.36 6.98 0.95
C TYR A 93 1.20 7.92 1.82
N GLY A 94 0.65 8.35 2.95
CA GLY A 94 1.37 9.19 3.90
C GLY A 94 2.54 8.42 4.53
N SER A 95 3.68 9.08 4.73
CA SER A 95 4.83 8.48 5.41
C SER A 95 4.48 7.96 6.81
N SER A 96 3.57 8.65 7.52
CA SER A 96 3.03 8.22 8.82
C SER A 96 2.20 6.93 8.77
N GLN A 97 1.81 6.47 7.58
CA GLN A 97 1.05 5.24 7.37
C GLN A 97 1.97 4.05 7.02
N ILE A 98 3.28 4.26 6.88
CA ILE A 98 4.24 3.22 6.47
C ILE A 98 5.21 2.94 7.63
N SER A 99 5.44 1.67 7.98
CA SER A 99 6.36 1.24 9.06
C SER A 99 7.34 0.15 8.63
#